data_AF-A0A7W2R4W1-F1
#
_entry.id   AF-A0A7W2R4W1-F1
#
_cell.length_a   1.000
_cell.length_b   1.000
_cell.length_c   1.000
_cell.angle_alpha   90.00
_cell.angle_beta   90.00
_cell.angle_gamma   90.00
#
_symmetry.space_group_name_H-M   'P 1'
#
loop_
_entity.id
_entity.type
_entity.pdbx_description
1 polymer ?
#
loop_
_entity_poly.entity_id
_entity_poly.type
_entity_poly.pdbx_seq_one_letter_code
_entity_poly.pdbx_strand_id
1 'polypeptide(L)'
;MKTTYFIPIKSMNLAHYLSSGIIAPANYIENRSQDLQNKFNNNLLLSSSKFTTESNCSIEIAFDEKEEMPKKISDNFFLFDMPIPISRIKEIYFADKEQKTNTVFNITSGAAFIPDTILSLSEDKPITTDELESLVNKPTQVDWKHYLKKFDQIMGGFALMKIGKEDFQNYPTHYFKTLGNINKFFHQILDDQGVEIENAFEFAFIDNGKFKNFHDTIYSEITSEVVAKYANKDDVNIVTKNGLIQIDKIPETTQTYLVSILDTYGPGKRKQADSFISDLVSGNFNEKRKEGLSLIFGINKGYSSFRNKYKTENFEALIKFKLDSKIDYYTIESIYQFVFNNKSQSSSYSYIDNWCHKAEGQEINGSKFVTYQVLDKTIILKKKEDFFIELFRISLEKRNRLFEIISKNLSKSLPKFLPLDTNLFKEQLQSEYDEFFKEFSQFIFSETSKKSASEYESETKIYKHKIAELSSKLEDNQNIIEQLQKKLDDFNSQSTNKKETEEFDIESKSSEQNTENNIEAVKERISKTENDENTVNTVNTIENKDLNDSNTIESNSESVVSELKDSYNQSFSGSLFSDENIEKKRKIREKELKALKVSDLKSIISDYKLKPASNLKDDLIRDILKKEF
;
A
#
# COMPACT_ATOMS: atom_id res chain seq x y z
N MET A 1 -37.03 -5.72 7.11
CA MET A 1 -36.36 -4.42 7.13
C MET A 1 -35.11 -4.56 7.97
N LYS A 2 -33.96 -4.12 7.47
CA LYS A 2 -32.70 -4.10 8.23
C LYS A 2 -32.76 -2.94 9.22
N THR A 3 -32.66 -3.22 10.51
CA THR A 3 -32.68 -2.19 11.55
C THR A 3 -31.34 -1.47 11.56
N THR A 4 -31.36 -0.15 11.37
CA THR A 4 -30.17 0.70 11.52
C THR A 4 -30.05 1.17 12.96
N TYR A 5 -28.85 1.13 13.51
CA TYR A 5 -28.57 1.55 14.88
C TYR A 5 -27.66 2.77 14.91
N PHE A 6 -28.02 3.73 15.75
CA PHE A 6 -27.26 4.96 15.97
C PHE A 6 -26.81 5.04 17.42
N ILE A 7 -25.63 5.58 17.67
CA ILE A 7 -25.15 5.92 19.02
C ILE A 7 -25.35 7.43 19.23
N PRO A 8 -26.41 7.86 19.92
CA PRO A 8 -26.64 9.28 20.20
C PRO A 8 -25.64 9.77 21.26
N ILE A 9 -24.93 10.85 20.94
CA ILE A 9 -23.91 11.46 21.80
C ILE A 9 -23.93 12.98 21.74
N LYS A 10 -23.22 13.62 22.68
CA LYS A 10 -22.76 14.99 22.48
C LYS A 10 -21.49 14.98 21.63
N SER A 11 -21.39 15.84 20.63
CA SER A 11 -20.26 15.85 19.69
C SER A 11 -18.90 16.05 20.36
N MET A 12 -18.85 16.73 21.51
CA MET A 12 -17.63 16.89 22.31
C MET A 12 -17.02 15.55 22.74
N ASN A 13 -17.82 14.49 22.84
CA ASN A 13 -17.35 13.16 23.23
C ASN A 13 -16.84 12.31 22.07
N LEU A 14 -17.07 12.72 20.82
CA LEU A 14 -16.65 12.00 19.62
C LEU A 14 -15.12 11.81 19.56
N ALA A 15 -14.37 12.80 20.06
CA ALA A 15 -12.91 12.77 20.11
C ALA A 15 -12.37 11.57 20.92
N HIS A 16 -13.03 11.20 22.03
CA HIS A 16 -12.58 10.09 22.87
C HIS A 16 -12.63 8.75 22.13
N TYR A 17 -13.66 8.54 21.31
CA TYR A 17 -13.79 7.29 20.54
C TYR A 17 -12.77 7.21 19.41
N LEU A 18 -12.65 8.28 18.63
CA LEU A 18 -11.76 8.30 17.46
C LEU A 18 -10.28 8.29 17.88
N SER A 19 -9.94 8.95 18.99
CA SER A 19 -8.56 8.97 19.49
C SER A 19 -8.12 7.62 20.05
N SER A 20 -9.02 6.83 20.65
CA SER A 20 -8.73 5.48 21.16
C SER A 20 -8.90 4.38 20.11
N GLY A 21 -9.51 4.70 18.96
CA GLY A 21 -9.80 3.71 17.92
C GLY A 21 -10.95 2.77 18.26
N ILE A 22 -11.70 3.05 19.34
CA ILE A 22 -12.80 2.20 19.80
C ILE A 22 -13.89 3.03 20.50
N ILE A 23 -15.15 2.65 20.26
CA ILE A 23 -16.32 3.16 20.94
C ILE A 23 -16.56 2.29 22.17
N ALA A 24 -16.17 2.80 23.33
CA ALA A 24 -16.32 2.11 24.61
C ALA A 24 -17.48 2.69 25.44
N PRO A 25 -18.07 1.89 26.35
CA PRO A 25 -18.98 2.40 27.37
C PRO A 25 -18.37 3.53 28.21
N ALA A 26 -19.23 4.40 28.74
CA ALA A 26 -18.81 5.66 29.37
C ALA A 26 -17.91 5.45 30.61
N ASN A 27 -18.07 4.34 31.34
CA ASN A 27 -17.22 4.02 32.51
C ASN A 27 -15.74 3.79 32.18
N TYR A 28 -15.39 3.46 30.94
CA TYR A 28 -14.02 3.22 30.50
C TYR A 28 -13.33 4.45 29.92
N ILE A 29 -14.02 5.61 29.87
CA ILE A 29 -13.50 6.83 29.24
C ILE A 29 -13.29 7.89 30.31
N GLU A 30 -12.01 8.17 30.58
CA GLU A 30 -11.61 9.22 31.51
C GLU A 30 -11.86 10.62 30.91
N ASN A 31 -12.20 11.58 31.78
CA ASN A 31 -12.43 12.99 31.42
C ASN A 31 -13.51 13.23 30.36
N ARG A 32 -14.45 12.29 30.21
CA ARG A 32 -15.62 12.42 29.31
C ARG A 32 -16.64 13.42 29.86
N SER A 33 -17.21 14.24 28.98
CA SER A 33 -18.35 15.10 29.33
C SER A 33 -19.64 14.30 29.49
N GLN A 34 -20.49 14.69 30.44
CA GLN A 34 -21.77 14.01 30.70
C GLN A 34 -22.72 14.09 29.50
N ASP A 35 -23.18 12.93 29.01
CA ASP A 35 -24.20 12.76 27.98
C ASP A 35 -25.11 11.55 28.27
N LEU A 36 -25.99 11.23 27.32
CA LEU A 36 -26.97 10.14 27.47
C LEU A 36 -26.32 8.77 27.72
N GLN A 37 -25.09 8.55 27.25
CA GLN A 37 -24.36 7.30 27.45
C GLN A 37 -24.01 7.09 28.94
N ASN A 38 -23.89 8.16 29.74
CA ASN A 38 -23.61 8.06 31.17
C ASN A 38 -24.75 7.44 31.98
N LYS A 39 -26.00 7.47 31.49
CA LYS A 39 -27.12 6.75 32.13
C LYS A 39 -26.90 5.24 32.09
N PHE A 40 -26.18 4.76 31.06
CA PHE A 40 -25.89 3.35 30.81
C PHE A 40 -24.39 3.05 30.87
N ASN A 41 -23.72 3.50 31.93
CA ASN A 41 -22.24 3.52 32.06
C ASN A 41 -21.48 2.26 31.61
N ASN A 42 -22.05 1.06 31.74
CA ASN A 42 -21.39 -0.21 31.39
C ASN A 42 -21.80 -0.79 30.01
N ASN A 43 -22.68 -0.10 29.28
CA ASN A 43 -23.20 -0.51 27.98
C ASN A 43 -23.07 0.66 26.99
N LEU A 44 -23.17 0.35 25.70
CA LEU A 44 -23.45 1.33 24.66
C LEU A 44 -24.97 1.45 24.50
N LEU A 45 -25.49 2.66 24.65
CA LEU A 45 -26.89 2.96 24.34
C LEU A 45 -27.01 3.24 22.84
N LEU A 46 -27.87 2.48 22.17
CA LEU A 46 -28.21 2.64 20.76
C LEU A 46 -29.64 3.16 20.62
N SER A 47 -29.91 3.80 19.49
CA SER A 47 -31.20 4.39 19.12
C SER A 47 -31.59 3.98 17.69
N SER A 48 -32.90 3.84 17.43
CA SER A 48 -33.47 3.72 16.09
C SER A 48 -33.52 5.06 15.33
N SER A 49 -33.42 6.17 16.05
CA SER A 49 -33.36 7.54 15.50
C SER A 49 -31.96 8.13 15.62
N LYS A 50 -31.58 8.99 14.68
CA LYS A 50 -30.28 9.69 14.68
C LYS A 50 -30.13 10.62 15.87
N PHE A 51 -31.18 11.32 16.29
CA PHE A 51 -31.07 12.32 17.34
C PHE A 51 -32.10 12.12 18.45
N THR A 52 -31.68 12.47 19.65
CA THR A 52 -32.49 12.63 20.85
C THR A 52 -32.45 14.09 21.30
N THR A 53 -33.36 14.48 22.18
CA THR A 53 -33.36 15.81 22.83
C THR A 53 -32.07 16.10 23.62
N GLU A 54 -31.28 15.09 23.97
CA GLU A 54 -30.03 15.20 24.75
C GLU A 54 -28.75 15.04 23.91
N SER A 55 -28.88 14.83 22.59
CA SER A 55 -27.75 14.56 21.69
C SER A 55 -27.75 15.50 20.49
N ASN A 56 -26.56 15.87 20.03
CA ASN A 56 -26.37 16.75 18.89
C ASN A 56 -25.42 16.15 17.82
N CYS A 57 -25.05 14.89 18.02
CA CYS A 57 -24.26 14.08 17.10
C CYS A 57 -24.68 12.62 17.26
N SER A 58 -24.61 11.84 16.20
CA SER A 58 -24.78 10.40 16.29
C SER A 58 -23.90 9.65 15.33
N ILE A 59 -23.61 8.41 15.70
CA ILE A 59 -22.73 7.52 14.95
C ILE A 59 -23.55 6.33 14.47
N GLU A 60 -23.66 6.15 13.17
CA GLU A 60 -24.22 4.93 12.58
C GLU A 60 -23.18 3.82 12.59
N ILE A 61 -23.58 2.66 13.10
CA ILE A 61 -22.69 1.51 13.30
C ILE A 61 -23.14 0.32 12.47
N ALA A 62 -22.18 -0.35 11.83
CA ALA A 62 -22.37 -1.65 11.23
C ALA A 62 -22.18 -2.77 12.27
N PHE A 63 -23.19 -3.61 12.43
CA PHE A 63 -23.13 -4.84 13.23
C PHE A 63 -23.00 -6.06 12.35
N ASP A 64 -22.37 -7.12 12.89
CA ASP A 64 -22.52 -8.46 12.33
C ASP A 64 -23.87 -9.03 12.77
N GLU A 65 -24.88 -8.93 11.89
CA GLU A 65 -26.25 -9.38 12.17
C GLU A 65 -26.37 -10.86 12.59
N LYS A 66 -25.35 -11.69 12.32
CA LYS A 66 -25.36 -13.10 12.70
C LYS A 66 -24.92 -13.34 14.14
N GLU A 67 -24.09 -12.46 14.68
CA GLU A 67 -23.41 -12.68 15.97
C GLU A 67 -23.76 -11.62 17.01
N GLU A 68 -24.13 -10.42 16.57
CA GLU A 68 -24.31 -9.26 17.42
C GLU A 68 -25.75 -8.78 17.37
N MET A 69 -26.48 -8.97 18.47
CA MET A 69 -27.87 -8.56 18.59
C MET A 69 -28.05 -7.60 19.78
N PRO A 70 -28.14 -6.28 19.53
CA PRO A 70 -28.47 -5.32 20.57
C PRO A 70 -29.80 -5.65 21.25
N LYS A 71 -29.82 -5.54 22.59
CA LYS A 71 -31.00 -5.85 23.39
C LYS A 71 -31.95 -4.66 23.41
N LYS A 72 -33.15 -4.81 22.84
CA LYS A 72 -34.22 -3.80 22.93
C LYS A 72 -34.59 -3.56 24.40
N ILE A 73 -34.59 -2.30 24.83
CA ILE A 73 -34.99 -1.89 26.20
C ILE A 73 -36.26 -1.04 26.23
N SER A 74 -36.56 -0.38 25.12
CA SER A 74 -37.75 0.44 24.90
C SER A 74 -38.06 0.47 23.40
N ASP A 75 -39.06 1.23 22.96
CA ASP A 75 -39.42 1.24 21.54
C ASP A 75 -38.34 1.77 20.62
N ASN A 76 -37.59 2.78 21.07
CA ASN A 76 -36.56 3.41 20.25
C ASN A 76 -35.13 3.09 20.70
N PHE A 77 -34.92 2.52 21.90
CA PHE A 77 -33.58 2.30 22.44
C PHE A 77 -33.22 0.84 22.66
N PHE A 78 -31.91 0.58 22.52
CA PHE A 78 -31.29 -0.72 22.65
C PHE A 78 -30.00 -0.59 23.47
N LEU A 79 -29.59 -1.67 24.12
CA LEU A 79 -28.29 -1.77 24.78
C LEU A 79 -27.41 -2.78 24.06
N PHE A 80 -26.14 -2.43 23.91
CA PHE A 80 -25.10 -3.32 23.47
C PHE A 80 -24.00 -3.35 24.53
N ASP A 81 -23.58 -4.55 24.94
CA ASP A 81 -22.76 -4.79 26.12
C ASP A 81 -21.26 -4.83 25.82
N MET A 82 -20.86 -4.61 24.57
CA MET A 82 -19.48 -4.77 24.09
C MET A 82 -18.97 -3.49 23.41
N PRO A 83 -17.68 -3.13 23.54
CA PRO A 83 -17.09 -2.04 22.78
C PRO A 83 -17.12 -2.28 21.27
N ILE A 84 -17.09 -1.24 20.45
CA ILE A 84 -17.18 -1.34 18.98
C ILE A 84 -16.01 -0.60 18.33
N PRO A 85 -15.21 -1.21 17.44
CA PRO A 85 -14.08 -0.53 16.82
C PRO A 85 -14.52 0.55 15.84
N ILE A 86 -13.68 1.58 15.64
CA ILE A 86 -13.97 2.67 14.69
C ILE A 86 -14.07 2.20 13.23
N SER A 87 -13.56 1.00 12.91
CA SER A 87 -13.77 0.32 11.62
C SER A 87 -15.23 0.04 11.28
N ARG A 88 -16.14 0.16 12.26
CA ARG A 88 -17.58 -0.06 12.05
C ARG A 88 -18.41 1.21 12.00
N ILE A 89 -17.76 2.37 12.08
CA ILE A 89 -18.42 3.65 11.86
C ILE A 89 -18.71 3.78 10.37
N LYS A 90 -20.00 3.73 10.02
CA LYS A 90 -20.44 3.94 8.65
C LYS A 90 -20.59 5.42 8.33
N GLU A 91 -21.23 6.16 9.24
CA GLU A 91 -21.49 7.57 9.06
C GLU A 91 -21.65 8.27 10.41
N ILE A 92 -21.24 9.54 10.48
CA ILE A 92 -21.35 10.40 11.64
C ILE A 92 -22.24 11.58 11.25
N TYR A 93 -23.39 11.66 11.90
CA TYR A 93 -24.39 12.69 11.66
C TYR A 93 -24.28 13.83 12.67
N PHE A 94 -24.41 15.05 12.17
CA PHE A 94 -24.50 16.27 12.96
C PHE A 94 -25.82 16.96 12.69
N ALA A 95 -26.43 17.49 13.75
CA ALA A 95 -27.65 18.29 13.64
C ALA A 95 -27.37 19.70 13.10
N ASP A 96 -26.15 20.20 13.28
CA ASP A 96 -25.75 21.56 12.90
C ASP A 96 -24.40 21.62 12.19
N LYS A 97 -24.28 22.53 11.22
CA LYS A 97 -23.10 22.69 10.37
C LYS A 97 -21.92 23.35 11.08
N GLU A 98 -22.18 24.35 11.92
CA GLU A 98 -21.14 25.02 12.69
C GLU A 98 -20.54 24.03 13.69
N GLN A 99 -21.41 23.28 14.38
CA GLN A 99 -21.01 22.23 15.31
C GLN A 99 -20.21 21.12 14.64
N LYS A 100 -20.61 20.66 13.43
CA LYS A 100 -19.81 19.72 12.61
C LYS A 100 -18.41 20.28 12.39
N THR A 101 -18.31 21.50 11.89
CA THR A 101 -17.03 22.15 11.54
C THR A 101 -16.11 22.27 12.74
N ASN A 102 -16.62 22.80 13.86
CA ASN A 102 -15.85 22.99 15.09
C ASN A 102 -15.40 21.65 15.70
N THR A 103 -16.30 20.66 15.75
CA THR A 103 -15.97 19.33 16.30
C THR A 103 -14.90 18.64 15.46
N VAL A 104 -15.06 18.64 14.14
CA VAL A 104 -14.12 17.99 13.21
C VAL A 104 -12.76 18.67 13.25
N PHE A 105 -12.72 20.01 13.28
CA PHE A 105 -11.47 20.76 13.42
C PHE A 105 -10.73 20.40 14.72
N ASN A 106 -11.42 20.34 15.85
CA ASN A 106 -10.82 20.01 17.14
C ASN A 106 -10.24 18.59 17.15
N ILE A 107 -10.89 17.63 16.50
CA ILE A 107 -10.42 16.24 16.44
C ILE A 107 -9.22 16.12 15.48
N THR A 108 -9.34 16.70 14.28
CA THR A 108 -8.32 16.62 13.23
C THR A 108 -7.06 17.44 13.53
N SER A 109 -7.14 18.41 14.46
CA SER A 109 -5.99 19.19 14.94
C SER A 109 -4.97 18.37 15.75
N GLY A 110 -5.31 17.17 16.21
CA GLY A 110 -4.34 16.34 16.93
C GLY A 110 -4.82 14.98 17.42
N ALA A 111 -6.12 14.78 17.63
CA ALA A 111 -6.65 13.60 18.29
C ALA A 111 -6.79 12.37 17.36
N ALA A 112 -7.35 12.57 16.16
CA ALA A 112 -7.59 11.50 15.19
C ALA A 112 -7.70 12.06 13.75
N PHE A 113 -7.80 11.17 12.76
CA PHE A 113 -8.24 11.53 11.42
C PHE A 113 -9.71 11.18 11.26
N ILE A 114 -10.42 11.99 10.45
CA ILE A 114 -11.80 11.74 10.08
C ILE A 114 -11.90 12.04 8.58
N PRO A 115 -12.25 11.05 7.74
CA PRO A 115 -12.47 11.31 6.33
C PRO A 115 -13.80 12.06 6.15
N ASP A 116 -13.82 13.04 5.24
CA ASP A 116 -15.05 13.82 4.99
C ASP A 116 -16.22 12.97 4.48
N THR A 117 -15.91 11.83 3.89
CA THR A 117 -16.87 10.87 3.32
C THR A 117 -17.79 10.23 4.36
N ILE A 118 -17.39 10.17 5.63
CA ILE A 118 -18.23 9.63 6.71
C ILE A 118 -18.97 10.72 7.48
N LEU A 119 -18.90 12.00 7.08
CA LEU A 119 -19.46 13.11 7.83
C LEU A 119 -20.67 13.73 7.15
N SER A 120 -21.83 13.67 7.80
CA SER A 120 -23.09 14.15 7.23
C SER A 120 -23.87 15.10 8.12
N LEU A 121 -24.67 15.94 7.48
CA LEU A 121 -25.68 16.78 8.12
C LEU A 121 -27.03 16.11 7.97
N SER A 122 -27.85 16.12 9.02
CA SER A 122 -29.19 15.55 8.98
C SER A 122 -30.18 16.48 9.67
N GLU A 123 -31.34 16.65 9.05
CA GLU A 123 -32.46 17.46 9.58
C GLU A 123 -33.50 16.61 10.32
N ASP A 124 -33.11 15.41 10.73
CA ASP A 124 -34.01 14.45 11.38
C ASP A 124 -34.50 15.03 12.71
N LYS A 125 -35.80 14.86 12.99
CA LYS A 125 -36.38 15.37 14.23
C LYS A 125 -35.87 14.55 15.42
N PRO A 126 -35.42 15.21 16.51
CA PRO A 126 -35.01 14.50 17.72
C PRO A 126 -36.20 13.81 18.38
N ILE A 127 -35.97 12.61 18.92
CA ILE A 127 -36.95 11.89 19.76
C ILE A 127 -36.74 12.23 21.24
N THR A 128 -37.79 12.10 22.06
CA THR A 128 -37.68 12.30 23.52
C THR A 128 -37.01 11.11 24.19
N THR A 129 -36.45 11.34 25.38
CA THR A 129 -35.73 10.33 26.18
C THR A 129 -36.54 9.86 27.39
N ASP A 130 -37.82 10.23 27.48
CA ASP A 130 -38.70 9.96 28.63
C ASP A 130 -38.84 8.44 28.89
N GLU A 131 -38.83 7.62 27.83
CA GLU A 131 -38.88 6.16 27.94
C GLU A 131 -37.68 5.55 28.68
N LEU A 132 -36.58 6.30 28.83
CA LEU A 132 -35.38 5.87 29.54
C LEU A 132 -35.41 6.17 31.04
N GLU A 133 -36.25 7.09 31.51
CA GLU A 133 -36.25 7.53 32.92
C GLU A 133 -36.68 6.42 33.90
N SER A 134 -37.54 5.51 33.43
CA SER A 134 -38.09 4.41 34.23
C SER A 134 -37.21 3.16 34.27
N LEU A 135 -36.11 3.13 33.49
CA LEU A 135 -35.31 1.93 33.31
C LEU A 135 -34.21 1.81 34.37
N VAL A 136 -34.20 0.69 35.09
CA VAL A 136 -33.11 0.35 36.00
C VAL A 136 -31.96 -0.26 35.20
N ASN A 137 -30.86 0.49 35.10
CA ASN A 137 -29.62 0.01 34.48
C ASN A 137 -29.02 -1.13 35.32
N LYS A 138 -28.97 -2.34 34.75
CA LYS A 138 -28.25 -3.47 35.34
C LYS A 138 -26.83 -3.49 34.78
N PRO A 139 -25.79 -3.43 35.62
CA PRO A 139 -24.42 -3.50 35.14
C PRO A 139 -24.18 -4.82 34.39
N THR A 140 -23.43 -4.75 33.30
CA THR A 140 -22.91 -5.93 32.59
C THR A 140 -21.99 -6.73 33.51
N GLN A 141 -21.90 -8.05 33.26
CA GLN A 141 -21.03 -8.93 34.04
C GLN A 141 -19.57 -8.90 33.57
N VAL A 142 -19.30 -8.40 32.36
CA VAL A 142 -17.98 -8.45 31.73
C VAL A 142 -17.22 -7.14 31.93
N ASP A 143 -16.02 -7.22 32.48
CA ASP A 143 -15.06 -6.11 32.55
C ASP A 143 -14.19 -6.09 31.29
N TRP A 144 -14.33 -5.02 30.49
CA TRP A 144 -13.61 -4.86 29.24
C TRP A 144 -12.23 -4.20 29.40
N LYS A 145 -11.83 -3.78 30.61
CA LYS A 145 -10.60 -3.01 30.82
C LYS A 145 -9.34 -3.69 30.27
N HIS A 146 -9.19 -4.99 30.49
CA HIS A 146 -8.04 -5.74 29.99
C HIS A 146 -8.03 -5.82 28.45
N TYR A 147 -9.19 -6.04 27.84
CA TYR A 147 -9.36 -6.09 26.39
C TYR A 147 -9.09 -4.74 25.73
N LEU A 148 -9.64 -3.67 26.30
CA LEU A 148 -9.42 -2.29 25.84
C LEU A 148 -7.92 -1.95 25.87
N LYS A 149 -7.23 -2.29 26.97
CA LYS A 149 -5.78 -2.08 27.08
C LYS A 149 -5.02 -2.86 26.01
N LYS A 150 -5.32 -4.16 25.84
CA LYS A 150 -4.64 -5.01 24.85
C LYS A 150 -4.89 -4.54 23.42
N PHE A 151 -6.12 -4.13 23.10
CA PHE A 151 -6.50 -3.54 21.81
C PHE A 151 -5.72 -2.26 21.54
N ASP A 152 -5.69 -1.34 22.50
CA ASP A 152 -4.95 -0.07 22.41
C ASP A 152 -3.46 -0.31 22.15
N GLN A 153 -2.85 -1.27 22.85
CA GLN A 153 -1.44 -1.65 22.66
C GLN A 153 -1.18 -2.21 21.27
N ILE A 154 -1.95 -3.21 20.82
CA ILE A 154 -1.74 -3.82 19.49
C ILE A 154 -1.99 -2.81 18.37
N MET A 155 -3.04 -1.99 18.49
CA MET A 155 -3.32 -0.88 17.57
C MET A 155 -2.16 0.11 17.50
N GLY A 156 -1.56 0.46 18.65
CA GLY A 156 -0.39 1.34 18.71
C GLY A 156 0.81 0.72 17.99
N GLY A 157 1.02 -0.58 18.15
CA GLY A 157 2.04 -1.35 17.45
C GLY A 157 1.95 -1.23 15.93
N PHE A 158 0.78 -1.52 15.36
CA PHE A 158 0.57 -1.43 13.91
C PHE A 158 0.58 0.02 13.40
N ALA A 159 -0.06 0.95 14.12
CA ALA A 159 -0.07 2.36 13.76
C ALA A 159 1.36 2.93 13.64
N LEU A 160 2.24 2.55 14.55
CA LEU A 160 3.62 3.01 14.53
C LEU A 160 4.52 2.21 13.59
N MET A 161 4.33 0.90 13.48
CA MET A 161 5.08 0.07 12.53
C MET A 161 4.94 0.60 11.10
N LYS A 162 3.76 1.11 10.71
CA LYS A 162 3.47 1.71 9.40
C LYS A 162 4.47 2.79 8.97
N ILE A 163 5.04 3.55 9.91
CA ILE A 163 6.04 4.59 9.61
C ILE A 163 7.50 4.11 9.70
N GLY A 164 7.74 2.88 10.18
CA GLY A 164 9.07 2.26 10.23
C GLY A 164 9.55 1.69 8.90
N LYS A 165 9.02 2.20 7.78
CA LYS A 165 9.30 1.78 6.41
C LYS A 165 10.53 2.47 5.84
N GLU A 166 11.12 1.88 4.81
CA GLU A 166 12.15 2.58 4.01
C GLU A 166 11.52 3.65 3.11
N ASP A 167 12.30 4.67 2.71
CA ASP A 167 11.80 5.84 1.95
C ASP A 167 11.07 5.48 0.65
N PHE A 168 11.47 4.38 -0.01
CA PHE A 168 10.85 3.95 -1.26
C PHE A 168 9.57 3.13 -1.06
N GLN A 169 9.32 2.66 0.16
CA GLN A 169 8.19 1.79 0.46
C GLN A 169 6.95 2.62 0.82
N ASN A 170 5.77 2.07 0.56
CA ASN A 170 4.51 2.61 1.07
C ASN A 170 4.08 1.93 2.38
N TYR A 171 4.48 0.68 2.61
CA TYR A 171 4.36 -0.04 3.87
C TYR A 171 5.67 -0.78 4.18
N PRO A 172 6.01 -0.98 5.46
CA PRO A 172 7.19 -1.76 5.83
C PRO A 172 7.10 -3.21 5.38
N THR A 173 8.26 -3.82 5.16
CA THR A 173 8.42 -5.16 4.59
C THR A 173 7.62 -6.20 5.35
N HIS A 174 7.71 -6.22 6.68
CA HIS A 174 7.08 -7.27 7.49
C HIS A 174 5.66 -6.93 7.94
N TYR A 175 5.10 -5.77 7.57
CA TYR A 175 3.82 -5.27 8.12
C TYR A 175 2.69 -6.29 7.96
N PHE A 176 2.45 -6.77 6.73
CA PHE A 176 1.35 -7.71 6.46
C PHE A 176 1.65 -9.13 6.93
N LYS A 177 2.92 -9.56 6.96
CA LYS A 177 3.29 -10.85 7.56
C LYS A 177 3.00 -10.85 9.07
N THR A 178 3.27 -9.73 9.71
CA THR A 178 3.01 -9.48 11.14
C THR A 178 1.52 -9.41 11.41
N LEU A 179 0.74 -8.72 10.57
CA LEU A 179 -0.72 -8.70 10.64
C LEU A 179 -1.32 -10.10 10.46
N GLY A 180 -0.67 -10.93 9.66
CA GLY A 180 -1.01 -12.34 9.50
C GLY A 180 -0.98 -13.18 10.79
N ASN A 181 -0.19 -12.77 11.78
CA ASN A 181 -0.14 -13.45 13.10
C ASN A 181 -1.44 -13.28 13.90
N ILE A 182 -2.20 -12.21 13.62
CA ILE A 182 -3.50 -11.97 14.26
C ILE A 182 -4.67 -12.26 13.32
N ASN A 183 -4.47 -12.22 12.00
CA ASN A 183 -5.47 -12.63 11.02
C ASN A 183 -4.82 -13.35 9.82
N LYS A 184 -5.03 -14.67 9.74
CA LYS A 184 -4.46 -15.56 8.72
C LYS A 184 -4.81 -15.17 7.27
N PHE A 185 -5.86 -14.39 7.05
CA PHE A 185 -6.18 -13.84 5.73
C PHE A 185 -4.99 -13.11 5.09
N PHE A 186 -4.19 -12.40 5.89
CA PHE A 186 -3.00 -11.72 5.37
C PHE A 186 -1.84 -12.68 5.07
N HIS A 187 -1.77 -13.86 5.70
CA HIS A 187 -0.85 -14.90 5.24
C HIS A 187 -1.30 -15.45 3.89
N GLN A 188 -2.59 -15.74 3.73
CA GLN A 188 -3.15 -16.23 2.47
C GLN A 188 -2.89 -15.25 1.30
N ILE A 189 -3.10 -13.94 1.49
CA ILE A 189 -2.80 -12.94 0.45
C ILE A 189 -1.33 -13.00 -0.01
N LEU A 190 -0.40 -13.19 0.93
CA LEU A 190 1.03 -13.26 0.62
C LEU A 190 1.37 -14.57 -0.08
N ASP A 191 0.86 -15.69 0.43
CA ASP A 191 1.10 -17.03 -0.10
C ASP A 191 0.52 -17.18 -1.53
N ASP A 192 -0.70 -16.69 -1.77
CA ASP A 192 -1.38 -16.71 -3.09
C ASP A 192 -0.61 -15.93 -4.16
N GLN A 193 0.21 -14.95 -3.76
CA GLN A 193 1.05 -14.14 -4.64
C GLN A 193 2.52 -14.57 -4.64
N GLY A 194 2.87 -15.66 -3.94
CA GLY A 194 4.24 -16.16 -3.85
C GLY A 194 5.21 -15.21 -3.15
N VAL A 195 4.71 -14.38 -2.22
CA VAL A 195 5.51 -13.39 -1.49
C VAL A 195 6.08 -14.03 -0.22
N GLU A 196 7.37 -14.38 -0.26
CA GLU A 196 8.07 -14.96 0.87
C GLU A 196 8.68 -13.87 1.78
N ILE A 197 8.13 -13.72 2.98
CA ILE A 197 8.61 -12.80 4.03
C ILE A 197 8.74 -13.59 5.33
N GLU A 198 9.89 -13.44 6.01
CA GLU A 198 10.15 -14.06 7.32
C GLU A 198 9.16 -13.55 8.38
N ASN A 199 8.70 -14.43 9.28
CA ASN A 199 7.85 -14.03 10.39
C ASN A 199 8.64 -13.47 11.58
N ALA A 200 9.40 -12.39 11.34
CA ALA A 200 10.36 -11.84 12.31
C ALA A 200 9.71 -11.34 13.62
N PHE A 201 8.42 -11.00 13.60
CA PHE A 201 7.71 -10.34 14.70
C PHE A 201 6.60 -11.18 15.34
N GLU A 202 6.60 -12.49 15.10
CA GLU A 202 5.65 -13.43 15.71
C GLU A 202 5.64 -13.34 17.26
N PHE A 203 6.82 -13.16 17.84
CA PHE A 203 7.00 -13.07 19.30
C PHE A 203 6.20 -11.95 19.97
N ALA A 204 5.75 -10.94 19.21
CA ALA A 204 4.99 -9.80 19.75
C ALA A 204 3.51 -10.15 20.05
N PHE A 205 3.03 -11.30 19.57
CA PHE A 205 1.62 -11.71 19.70
C PHE A 205 1.44 -13.09 20.33
N ILE A 206 2.52 -13.86 20.48
CA ILE A 206 2.50 -15.18 21.12
C ILE A 206 3.03 -15.06 22.55
N ASP A 207 2.19 -15.44 23.52
CA ASP A 207 2.45 -15.38 24.96
C ASP A 207 3.16 -16.63 25.53
N ASN A 208 3.69 -17.47 24.65
CA ASN A 208 4.32 -18.74 24.99
C ASN A 208 5.72 -18.91 24.37
N GLY A 209 6.45 -19.92 24.87
CA GLY A 209 7.77 -20.27 24.36
C GLY A 209 8.92 -19.36 24.82
N LYS A 210 10.01 -19.37 24.04
CA LYS A 210 11.30 -18.75 24.39
C LYS A 210 11.25 -17.23 24.59
N PHE A 211 10.26 -16.55 24.00
CA PHE A 211 10.14 -15.10 24.03
C PHE A 211 9.11 -14.58 25.02
N LYS A 212 8.45 -15.44 25.80
CA LYS A 212 7.39 -15.05 26.74
C LYS A 212 7.77 -13.87 27.65
N ASN A 213 8.95 -13.92 28.28
CA ASN A 213 9.41 -12.85 29.16
C ASN A 213 9.53 -11.51 28.42
N PHE A 214 9.97 -11.53 27.17
CA PHE A 214 10.11 -10.33 26.35
C PHE A 214 8.77 -9.82 25.85
N HIS A 215 7.88 -10.73 25.42
CA HIS A 215 6.48 -10.43 25.15
C HIS A 215 5.85 -9.71 26.35
N ASP A 216 5.88 -10.29 27.54
CA ASP A 216 5.26 -9.70 28.73
C ASP A 216 5.87 -8.34 29.09
N THR A 217 7.17 -8.16 28.80
CA THR A 217 7.88 -6.88 29.00
C THR A 217 7.35 -5.79 28.08
N ILE A 218 7.18 -6.05 26.78
CA ILE A 218 6.76 -4.99 25.84
C ILE A 218 5.33 -4.50 26.11
N TYR A 219 4.46 -5.33 26.71
CA TYR A 219 3.10 -4.94 27.13
C TYR A 219 3.03 -4.28 28.52
N SER A 220 4.16 -4.14 29.22
CA SER A 220 4.23 -3.63 30.58
C SER A 220 4.98 -2.30 30.65
N GLU A 221 4.78 -1.55 31.74
CA GLU A 221 5.57 -0.35 32.00
C GLU A 221 7.05 -0.73 32.23
N ILE A 222 7.96 0.01 31.61
CA ILE A 222 9.39 -0.24 31.70
C ILE A 222 9.99 0.63 32.80
N THR A 223 10.54 -0.03 33.83
CA THR A 223 11.27 0.62 34.91
C THR A 223 12.77 0.39 34.77
N SER A 224 13.58 1.17 35.46
CA SER A 224 15.04 1.00 35.47
C SER A 224 15.49 -0.37 36.01
N GLU A 225 14.69 -1.00 36.87
CA GLU A 225 14.92 -2.37 37.36
C GLU A 225 14.74 -3.41 36.24
N VAL A 226 13.71 -3.22 35.40
CA VAL A 226 13.49 -4.08 34.22
C VAL A 226 14.68 -3.96 33.27
N VAL A 227 15.16 -2.74 33.01
CA VAL A 227 16.35 -2.53 32.17
C VAL A 227 17.57 -3.24 32.74
N ALA A 228 17.83 -3.10 34.06
CA ALA A 228 18.96 -3.76 34.73
C ALA A 228 18.89 -5.30 34.64
N LYS A 229 17.69 -5.87 34.72
CA LYS A 229 17.49 -7.32 34.56
C LYS A 229 17.90 -7.82 33.17
N TYR A 230 17.56 -7.08 32.12
CA TYR A 230 17.98 -7.42 30.76
C TYR A 230 19.48 -7.22 30.57
N ALA A 231 20.04 -6.12 31.09
CA ALA A 231 21.47 -5.85 30.99
C ALA A 231 22.32 -6.94 31.67
N ASN A 232 21.91 -7.41 32.84
CA ASN A 232 22.57 -8.53 33.52
C ASN A 232 22.48 -9.84 32.73
N LYS A 233 21.36 -10.07 32.03
CA LYS A 233 21.15 -11.28 31.22
C LYS A 233 21.99 -11.25 29.93
N ASP A 234 22.12 -10.08 29.32
CA ASP A 234 22.85 -9.88 28.06
C ASP A 234 24.35 -9.55 28.30
N ASP A 235 24.80 -9.52 29.56
CA ASP A 235 26.16 -9.12 29.99
C ASP A 235 26.58 -7.73 29.45
N VAL A 236 25.66 -6.76 29.55
CA VAL A 236 25.84 -5.39 29.08
C VAL A 236 25.97 -4.42 30.25
N ASN A 237 26.97 -3.54 30.22
CA ASN A 237 27.10 -2.47 31.19
C ASN A 237 26.27 -1.24 30.79
N ILE A 238 25.33 -0.83 31.65
CA ILE A 238 24.50 0.36 31.43
C ILE A 238 25.27 1.61 31.87
N VAL A 239 25.60 2.47 30.91
CA VAL A 239 26.20 3.79 31.19
C VAL A 239 25.11 4.85 31.21
N THR A 240 25.02 5.61 32.31
CA THR A 240 24.10 6.75 32.43
C THR A 240 24.85 8.08 32.47
N LYS A 241 24.36 9.09 31.74
CA LYS A 241 24.86 10.48 31.80
C LYS A 241 23.68 11.42 32.02
N ASN A 242 23.77 12.29 33.02
CA ASN A 242 22.70 13.23 33.39
C ASN A 242 21.33 12.57 33.64
N GLY A 243 21.32 11.33 34.14
CA GLY A 243 20.11 10.54 34.37
C GLY A 243 19.50 9.89 33.11
N LEU A 244 20.19 9.93 31.96
CA LEU A 244 19.78 9.28 30.72
C LEU A 244 20.71 8.12 30.37
N ILE A 245 20.13 7.00 29.94
CA ILE A 245 20.86 5.85 29.42
C ILE A 245 21.52 6.25 28.09
N GLN A 246 22.81 5.94 27.95
CA GLN A 246 23.55 6.12 26.70
C GLN A 246 23.26 4.93 25.78
N ILE A 247 22.15 4.99 25.04
CA ILE A 247 21.66 3.93 24.15
C ILE A 247 22.73 3.55 23.09
N ASP A 248 23.52 4.52 22.65
CA ASP A 248 24.64 4.39 21.71
C ASP A 248 25.76 3.44 22.18
N LYS A 249 25.85 3.19 23.49
CA LYS A 249 26.84 2.29 24.08
C LYS A 249 26.33 0.86 24.28
N ILE A 250 25.06 0.60 23.99
CA ILE A 250 24.44 -0.71 24.14
C ILE A 250 24.46 -1.42 22.78
N PRO A 251 24.96 -2.67 22.69
CA PRO A 251 24.95 -3.39 21.43
C PRO A 251 23.54 -3.55 20.89
N GLU A 252 23.28 -3.09 19.67
CA GLU A 252 21.93 -3.06 19.12
C GLU A 252 21.28 -4.45 19.08
N THR A 253 22.07 -5.52 18.93
CA THR A 253 21.62 -6.93 18.85
C THR A 253 20.97 -7.47 20.11
N THR A 254 21.03 -6.74 21.21
CA THR A 254 20.56 -7.20 22.53
C THR A 254 19.10 -6.82 22.80
N GLN A 255 18.43 -7.59 23.66
CA GLN A 255 17.10 -7.19 24.17
C GLN A 255 17.23 -5.97 25.10
N THR A 256 18.38 -5.86 25.78
CA THR A 256 18.74 -4.68 26.59
C THR A 256 18.63 -3.38 25.80
N TYR A 257 19.08 -3.35 24.54
CA TYR A 257 18.95 -2.18 23.67
C TYR A 257 17.48 -1.75 23.50
N LEU A 258 16.62 -2.72 23.15
CA LEU A 258 15.20 -2.50 22.91
C LEU A 258 14.50 -1.98 24.18
N VAL A 259 14.73 -2.64 25.31
CA VAL A 259 14.14 -2.26 26.60
C VAL A 259 14.66 -0.91 27.09
N SER A 260 15.93 -0.58 26.84
CA SER A 260 16.51 0.73 27.18
C SER A 260 15.90 1.87 26.37
N ILE A 261 15.54 1.63 25.11
CA ILE A 261 14.79 2.60 24.30
C ILE A 261 13.40 2.82 24.92
N LEU A 262 12.68 1.74 25.25
CA LEU A 262 11.36 1.86 25.87
C LEU A 262 11.42 2.65 27.19
N ASP A 263 12.44 2.43 28.04
CA ASP A 263 12.65 3.22 29.26
C ASP A 263 13.01 4.68 28.96
N THR A 264 13.88 4.94 27.99
CA THR A 264 14.39 6.30 27.72
C THR A 264 13.30 7.24 27.19
N TYR A 265 12.40 6.72 26.36
CA TYR A 265 11.26 7.45 25.80
C TYR A 265 9.95 7.14 26.55
N GLY A 266 10.06 6.52 27.73
CA GLY A 266 8.96 6.09 28.58
C GLY A 266 8.15 7.23 29.21
N PRO A 267 7.00 6.93 29.85
CA PRO A 267 6.20 7.93 30.57
C PRO A 267 7.03 8.60 31.68
N GLY A 268 6.86 9.90 31.88
CA GLY A 268 7.57 10.65 32.95
C GLY A 268 9.07 10.85 32.71
N LYS A 269 9.59 10.50 31.53
CA LYS A 269 11.00 10.64 31.15
C LYS A 269 11.23 11.94 30.37
N ARG A 270 12.49 12.37 30.26
CA ARG A 270 12.84 13.62 29.57
C ARG A 270 12.56 13.57 28.07
N LYS A 271 12.75 12.41 27.42
CA LYS A 271 12.38 12.21 26.02
C LYS A 271 10.95 11.71 25.96
N GLN A 272 10.12 12.33 25.13
CA GLN A 272 8.71 11.96 24.93
C GLN A 272 8.51 11.21 23.62
N ALA A 273 7.27 10.79 23.34
CA ALA A 273 6.89 10.16 22.07
C ALA A 273 7.35 11.01 20.87
N ASP A 274 7.16 12.33 20.93
CA ASP A 274 7.57 13.29 19.89
C ASP A 274 9.07 13.16 19.55
N SER A 275 9.92 12.99 20.57
CA SER A 275 11.36 12.78 20.38
C SER A 275 11.65 11.42 19.75
N PHE A 276 10.91 10.37 20.13
CA PHE A 276 11.05 9.04 19.52
C PHE A 276 10.68 9.08 18.04
N ILE A 277 9.54 9.70 17.68
CA ILE A 277 9.10 9.84 16.29
C ILE A 277 10.11 10.65 15.49
N SER A 278 10.63 11.74 16.07
CA SER A 278 11.68 12.54 15.42
C SER A 278 12.93 11.71 15.17
N ASP A 279 13.41 10.94 16.14
CA ASP A 279 14.61 10.10 16.00
C ASP A 279 14.39 8.97 14.99
N LEU A 280 13.18 8.40 14.94
CA LEU A 280 12.80 7.36 13.99
C LEU A 280 12.80 7.86 12.54
N VAL A 281 12.19 9.03 12.30
CA VAL A 281 12.07 9.61 10.96
C VAL A 281 13.37 10.25 10.49
N SER A 282 14.17 10.81 11.41
CA SER A 282 15.46 11.44 11.07
C SER A 282 16.59 10.44 10.79
N GLY A 283 16.34 9.14 10.89
CA GLY A 283 17.34 8.10 10.63
C GLY A 283 18.35 7.91 11.76
N ASN A 284 18.03 8.33 12.99
CA ASN A 284 18.90 8.13 14.17
C ASN A 284 18.88 6.66 14.64
N PHE A 285 17.92 5.87 14.19
CA PHE A 285 17.88 4.42 14.41
C PHE A 285 18.30 3.67 13.15
N ASN A 286 18.98 2.53 13.36
CA ASN A 286 19.36 1.61 12.29
C ASN A 286 18.14 1.17 11.46
N GLU A 287 18.20 1.39 10.14
CA GLU A 287 17.14 1.05 9.18
C GLU A 287 16.62 -0.37 9.35
N LYS A 288 17.51 -1.35 9.53
CA LYS A 288 17.14 -2.77 9.66
C LYS A 288 16.29 -3.08 10.89
N ARG A 289 16.26 -2.17 11.87
CA ARG A 289 15.53 -2.34 13.15
C ARG A 289 14.34 -1.44 13.29
N LYS A 290 14.15 -0.46 12.40
CA LYS A 290 13.08 0.53 12.50
C LYS A 290 11.71 -0.14 12.62
N GLU A 291 11.41 -1.14 11.81
CA GLU A 291 10.13 -1.87 11.86
C GLU A 291 9.87 -2.47 13.25
N GLY A 292 10.84 -3.20 13.78
CA GLY A 292 10.73 -3.85 15.09
C GLY A 292 10.68 -2.86 16.25
N LEU A 293 11.49 -1.81 16.21
CA LEU A 293 11.49 -0.73 17.21
C LEU A 293 10.16 0.01 17.24
N SER A 294 9.62 0.35 16.06
CA SER A 294 8.30 0.97 15.92
C SER A 294 7.20 0.07 16.46
N LEU A 295 7.24 -1.24 16.15
CA LEU A 295 6.25 -2.18 16.64
C LEU A 295 6.25 -2.26 18.17
N ILE A 296 7.42 -2.48 18.79
CA ILE A 296 7.50 -2.63 20.26
C ILE A 296 7.19 -1.33 20.99
N PHE A 297 7.60 -0.16 20.45
CA PHE A 297 7.31 1.13 21.07
C PHE A 297 5.82 1.45 20.98
N GLY A 298 5.20 1.15 19.83
CA GLY A 298 3.76 1.26 19.63
C GLY A 298 2.97 0.38 20.59
N ILE A 299 3.38 -0.88 20.77
CA ILE A 299 2.78 -1.82 21.74
C ILE A 299 2.90 -1.29 23.17
N ASN A 300 4.08 -0.79 23.53
CA ASN A 300 4.33 -0.32 24.89
C ASN A 300 3.51 0.92 25.26
N LYS A 301 3.36 1.85 24.30
CA LYS A 301 2.68 3.13 24.52
C LYS A 301 1.17 3.08 24.34
N GLY A 302 0.69 2.26 23.40
CA GLY A 302 -0.71 2.22 23.03
C GLY A 302 -1.15 3.34 22.09
N TYR A 303 -2.17 3.06 21.29
CA TYR A 303 -2.67 3.90 20.21
C TYR A 303 -3.17 5.26 20.69
N SER A 304 -3.89 5.27 21.82
CA SER A 304 -4.54 6.45 22.40
C SER A 304 -3.53 7.50 22.86
N SER A 305 -2.30 7.09 23.19
CA SER A 305 -1.21 7.97 23.61
C SER A 305 -0.63 8.83 22.48
N PHE A 306 -0.82 8.43 21.22
CA PHE A 306 -0.26 9.15 20.08
C PHE A 306 -1.18 10.26 19.59
N ARG A 307 -0.57 11.29 19.02
CA ARG A 307 -1.28 12.25 18.16
C ARG A 307 -1.61 11.60 16.82
N ASN A 308 -2.56 12.17 16.09
CA ASN A 308 -2.88 11.73 14.74
C ASN A 308 -1.68 11.85 13.78
N LYS A 309 -0.95 12.96 13.88
CA LYS A 309 0.29 13.21 13.16
C LYS A 309 1.31 14.00 13.97
N TYR A 310 2.57 13.83 13.60
CA TYR A 310 3.70 14.62 14.08
C TYR A 310 4.27 15.37 12.89
N LYS A 311 4.32 16.70 12.99
CA LYS A 311 4.82 17.56 11.91
C LYS A 311 5.81 18.57 12.48
N THR A 312 6.98 18.60 11.87
CA THR A 312 7.99 19.64 12.04
C THR A 312 8.31 20.25 10.67
N GLU A 313 9.22 21.22 10.61
CA GLU A 313 9.71 21.74 9.32
C GLU A 313 10.42 20.67 8.48
N ASN A 314 11.03 19.68 9.14
CA ASN A 314 11.87 18.67 8.50
C ASN A 314 11.14 17.36 8.17
N PHE A 315 10.01 17.07 8.84
CA PHE A 315 9.29 15.82 8.61
C PHE A 315 7.79 15.91 8.92
N GLU A 316 7.01 15.04 8.29
CA GLU A 316 5.61 14.77 8.62
C GLU A 316 5.40 13.25 8.72
N ALA A 317 4.93 12.78 9.88
CA ALA A 317 4.64 11.39 10.15
C ALA A 317 3.17 11.22 10.55
N LEU A 318 2.46 10.42 9.78
CA LEU A 318 1.04 10.11 9.98
C LEU A 318 0.95 8.82 10.78
N ILE A 319 0.49 8.88 12.03
CA ILE A 319 0.49 7.74 12.95
C ILE A 319 -0.86 7.05 12.96
N LYS A 320 -1.93 7.79 13.25
CA LYS A 320 -3.27 7.21 13.36
C LYS A 320 -3.84 6.80 12.02
N PHE A 321 -4.72 5.82 12.04
CA PHE A 321 -5.43 5.36 10.84
C PHE A 321 -6.33 6.48 10.31
N LYS A 322 -6.35 6.65 8.99
CA LYS A 322 -7.11 7.69 8.31
C LYS A 322 -8.53 7.27 7.99
N LEU A 323 -8.80 5.96 7.98
CA LEU A 323 -10.06 5.38 7.54
C LEU A 323 -10.38 5.72 6.07
N ASP A 324 -9.32 5.93 5.27
CA ASP A 324 -9.36 6.29 3.85
C ASP A 324 -8.99 5.11 2.94
N SER A 325 -8.96 3.89 3.47
CA SER A 325 -8.66 2.69 2.69
C SER A 325 -9.12 1.43 3.40
N LYS A 326 -9.46 0.41 2.62
CA LYS A 326 -9.91 -0.89 3.09
C LYS A 326 -8.87 -1.55 4.00
N ILE A 327 -7.58 -1.34 3.74
CA ILE A 327 -6.49 -1.77 4.65
C ILE A 327 -6.63 -1.18 6.06
N ASP A 328 -6.96 0.10 6.22
CA ASP A 328 -7.13 0.72 7.54
C ASP A 328 -8.29 0.04 8.29
N TYR A 329 -9.46 -0.11 7.64
CA TYR A 329 -10.63 -0.80 8.21
C TYR A 329 -10.31 -2.24 8.60
N TYR A 330 -9.67 -3.00 7.71
CA TYR A 330 -9.33 -4.40 7.95
C TYR A 330 -8.27 -4.58 9.03
N THR A 331 -7.30 -3.65 9.15
CA THR A 331 -6.29 -3.70 10.22
C THR A 331 -6.97 -3.56 11.57
N ILE A 332 -7.79 -2.51 11.74
CA ILE A 332 -8.49 -2.22 13.00
C ILE A 332 -9.45 -3.36 13.36
N GLU A 333 -10.24 -3.83 12.39
CA GLU A 333 -11.20 -4.92 12.62
C GLU A 333 -10.47 -6.22 12.97
N SER A 334 -9.35 -6.54 12.31
CA SER A 334 -8.58 -7.75 12.64
C SER A 334 -8.02 -7.72 14.05
N ILE A 335 -7.56 -6.56 14.52
CA ILE A 335 -7.10 -6.40 15.90
C ILE A 335 -8.27 -6.56 16.88
N TYR A 336 -9.42 -5.97 16.56
CA TYR A 336 -10.63 -6.11 17.37
C TYR A 336 -11.08 -7.57 17.49
N GLN A 337 -11.20 -8.28 16.36
CA GLN A 337 -11.60 -9.69 16.31
C GLN A 337 -10.61 -10.59 17.05
N PHE A 338 -9.32 -10.31 16.93
CA PHE A 338 -8.28 -11.03 17.65
C PHE A 338 -8.38 -10.82 19.17
N VAL A 339 -8.55 -9.58 19.62
CA VAL A 339 -8.54 -9.25 21.06
C VAL A 339 -9.84 -9.63 21.75
N PHE A 340 -10.97 -9.23 21.19
CA PHE A 340 -12.26 -9.35 21.87
C PHE A 340 -12.98 -10.67 21.57
N ASN A 341 -12.81 -11.21 20.36
CA ASN A 341 -13.51 -12.42 19.92
C ASN A 341 -12.59 -13.65 19.83
N ASN A 342 -11.28 -13.48 20.06
CA ASN A 342 -10.27 -14.54 19.90
C ASN A 342 -10.32 -15.21 18.51
N LYS A 343 -10.65 -14.43 17.47
CA LYS A 343 -10.75 -14.91 16.09
C LYS A 343 -9.54 -14.47 15.28
N SER A 344 -8.81 -15.44 14.73
CA SER A 344 -7.65 -15.23 13.87
C SER A 344 -7.82 -15.79 12.45
N GLN A 345 -8.99 -16.33 12.12
CA GLN A 345 -9.29 -16.97 10.83
C GLN A 345 -10.41 -16.25 10.06
N SER A 346 -10.34 -14.92 9.97
CA SER A 346 -11.38 -14.13 9.31
C SER A 346 -11.00 -13.88 7.85
N SER A 347 -11.65 -14.58 6.91
CA SER A 347 -11.40 -14.42 5.46
C SER A 347 -11.90 -13.09 4.90
N SER A 348 -12.96 -12.52 5.46
CA SER A 348 -13.52 -11.22 5.06
C SER A 348 -14.49 -10.67 6.10
N TYR A 349 -14.79 -9.37 6.01
CA TYR A 349 -15.75 -8.69 6.89
C TYR A 349 -16.92 -8.17 6.07
N SER A 350 -17.89 -9.03 5.78
CA SER A 350 -19.02 -8.71 4.90
C SER A 350 -19.86 -7.53 5.38
N TYR A 351 -19.90 -7.28 6.70
CA TYR A 351 -20.59 -6.15 7.30
C TYR A 351 -19.84 -4.81 7.12
N ILE A 352 -18.59 -4.83 6.63
CA ILE A 352 -17.76 -3.64 6.31
C ILE A 352 -17.60 -3.48 4.79
N ASP A 353 -17.41 -4.60 4.07
CA ASP A 353 -17.01 -4.63 2.66
C ASP A 353 -17.87 -3.82 1.69
N ASN A 354 -19.16 -3.67 1.99
CA ASN A 354 -20.13 -3.06 1.08
C ASN A 354 -20.14 -1.52 1.13
N TRP A 355 -19.58 -0.91 2.16
CA TRP A 355 -19.67 0.55 2.36
C TRP A 355 -18.34 1.20 2.74
N CYS A 356 -17.33 0.43 3.18
CA CYS A 356 -16.05 1.01 3.56
C CYS A 356 -15.35 1.69 2.37
N HIS A 357 -14.61 2.75 2.66
CA HIS A 357 -13.89 3.51 1.65
C HIS A 357 -12.78 2.68 0.99
N LYS A 358 -12.62 2.84 -0.32
CA LYS A 358 -11.54 2.23 -1.10
C LYS A 358 -10.49 3.29 -1.39
N ALA A 359 -9.22 2.94 -1.23
CA ALA A 359 -8.10 3.81 -1.53
C ALA A 359 -8.19 4.36 -2.95
N GLU A 360 -7.86 5.64 -3.11
CA GLU A 360 -7.64 6.24 -4.41
C GLU A 360 -6.49 5.52 -5.14
N GLY A 361 -6.60 5.41 -6.46
CA GLY A 361 -5.64 4.67 -7.29
C GLY A 361 -4.21 5.15 -7.09
N GLN A 362 -3.30 4.23 -6.78
CA GLN A 362 -1.88 4.53 -6.64
C GLN A 362 -1.16 4.28 -7.97
N GLU A 363 -0.62 5.34 -8.57
CA GLU A 363 0.31 5.21 -9.71
C GLU A 363 1.68 4.73 -9.21
N ILE A 364 1.89 3.42 -9.17
CA ILE A 364 3.20 2.83 -8.85
C ILE A 364 3.90 2.43 -10.13
N ASN A 365 5.12 2.92 -10.32
CA ASN A 365 5.93 2.54 -11.47
C ASN A 365 6.45 1.10 -11.33
N GLY A 366 5.70 0.14 -11.87
CA GLY A 366 6.02 -1.29 -11.85
C GLY A 366 7.33 -1.67 -12.55
N SER A 367 7.94 -0.78 -13.35
CA SER A 367 9.26 -1.03 -13.93
C SER A 367 10.40 -0.92 -12.91
N LYS A 368 10.22 -0.12 -11.84
CA LYS A 368 11.26 0.18 -10.85
C LYS A 368 11.17 -0.66 -9.58
N PHE A 369 10.01 -1.25 -9.30
CA PHE A 369 9.72 -1.87 -8.03
C PHE A 369 9.15 -3.28 -8.19
N VAL A 370 9.43 -4.14 -7.22
CA VAL A 370 8.72 -5.40 -7.00
C VAL A 370 7.54 -5.07 -6.10
N THR A 371 6.32 -5.43 -6.54
CA THR A 371 5.07 -5.07 -5.88
C THR A 371 4.14 -6.27 -5.74
N TYR A 372 3.23 -6.21 -4.77
CA TYR A 372 2.14 -7.17 -4.59
C TYR A 372 0.86 -6.44 -4.16
N GLN A 373 -0.31 -7.05 -4.32
CA GLN A 373 -1.59 -6.45 -3.96
C GLN A 373 -2.03 -6.86 -2.56
N VAL A 374 -2.53 -5.91 -1.78
CA VAL A 374 -3.24 -6.19 -0.53
C VAL A 374 -4.54 -5.39 -0.53
N LEU A 375 -5.67 -6.08 -0.56
CA LEU A 375 -7.00 -5.47 -0.61
C LEU A 375 -7.11 -4.43 -1.73
N ASP A 376 -7.09 -3.14 -1.37
CA ASP A 376 -7.26 -1.99 -2.26
C ASP A 376 -5.95 -1.21 -2.51
N LYS A 377 -4.78 -1.72 -2.08
CA LYS A 377 -3.48 -1.06 -2.33
C LYS A 377 -2.43 -1.99 -2.92
N THR A 378 -1.67 -1.43 -3.86
CA THR A 378 -0.43 -2.01 -4.38
C THR A 378 0.72 -1.72 -3.41
N ILE A 379 1.37 -2.73 -2.86
CA ILE A 379 2.46 -2.60 -1.89
C ILE A 379 3.82 -2.70 -2.58
N ILE A 380 4.75 -1.81 -2.23
CA ILE A 380 6.14 -1.84 -2.72
C ILE A 380 6.99 -2.67 -1.77
N LEU A 381 7.48 -3.83 -2.24
CA LEU A 381 8.32 -4.72 -1.45
C LEU A 381 9.78 -4.27 -1.47
N LYS A 382 10.36 -4.16 -2.67
CA LYS A 382 11.77 -3.79 -2.88
C LYS A 382 11.95 -3.04 -4.20
N LYS A 383 13.03 -2.26 -4.29
CA LYS A 383 13.54 -1.77 -5.57
C LYS A 383 13.90 -2.97 -6.44
N LYS A 384 13.53 -2.95 -7.73
CA LYS A 384 14.13 -3.85 -8.70
C LYS A 384 15.59 -3.45 -8.81
N GLU A 385 16.48 -4.37 -8.47
CA GLU A 385 17.90 -4.18 -8.74
C GLU A 385 18.08 -4.06 -10.25
N ASP A 386 19.01 -3.21 -10.70
CA ASP A 386 19.44 -3.27 -12.10
C ASP A 386 19.84 -4.72 -12.38
N PHE A 387 19.30 -5.29 -13.44
CA PHE A 387 19.54 -6.68 -13.85
C PHE A 387 21.03 -7.07 -13.79
N PHE A 388 21.92 -6.11 -14.07
CA PHE A 388 23.37 -6.26 -13.99
C PHE A 388 23.90 -6.46 -12.56
N ILE A 389 23.35 -5.77 -11.57
CA ILE A 389 23.76 -5.91 -10.17
C ILE A 389 23.35 -7.29 -9.64
N GLU A 390 22.14 -7.75 -9.98
CA GLU A 390 21.65 -9.08 -9.60
C GLU A 390 22.48 -10.20 -10.26
N LEU A 391 22.77 -10.08 -11.57
CA LEU A 391 23.68 -10.97 -12.29
C LEU A 391 25.09 -10.96 -11.68
N PHE A 392 25.62 -9.78 -11.34
CA PHE A 392 26.94 -9.64 -10.76
C PHE A 392 27.02 -10.26 -9.36
N ARG A 393 25.96 -10.15 -8.55
CA ARG A 393 25.87 -10.77 -7.22
C ARG A 393 25.77 -12.29 -7.30
N ILE A 394 24.92 -12.81 -8.17
CA ILE A 394 24.82 -14.26 -8.43
C ILE A 394 26.16 -14.78 -8.96
N SER A 395 26.86 -14.02 -9.80
CA SER A 395 28.21 -14.38 -10.24
C SER A 395 29.23 -14.32 -9.09
N LEU A 396 29.18 -13.35 -8.17
CA LEU A 396 30.01 -13.30 -6.95
C LEU A 396 29.83 -14.54 -6.08
N GLU A 397 28.59 -14.94 -5.81
CA GLU A 397 28.30 -16.13 -4.99
C GLU A 397 28.82 -17.41 -5.65
N LYS A 398 28.65 -17.56 -6.97
CA LYS A 398 29.20 -18.69 -7.73
C LYS A 398 30.73 -18.63 -7.85
N ARG A 399 31.32 -17.43 -7.91
CA ARG A 399 32.78 -17.18 -7.94
C ARG A 399 33.46 -17.72 -6.67
N ASN A 400 32.89 -17.41 -5.50
CA ASN A 400 33.43 -17.90 -4.22
C ASN A 400 33.45 -19.43 -4.19
N ARG A 401 32.40 -20.08 -4.71
CA ARG A 401 32.33 -21.54 -4.81
C ARG A 401 33.38 -22.13 -5.76
N LEU A 402 33.64 -21.49 -6.90
CA LEU A 402 34.68 -21.93 -7.83
C LEU A 402 36.07 -21.80 -7.22
N PHE A 403 36.33 -20.71 -6.51
CA PHE A 403 37.57 -20.49 -5.77
C PHE A 403 37.81 -21.56 -4.69
N GLU A 404 36.75 -21.93 -3.95
CA GLU A 404 36.82 -23.03 -2.99
C GLU A 404 37.15 -24.37 -3.66
N ILE A 405 36.56 -24.68 -4.82
CA ILE A 405 36.84 -25.90 -5.57
C ILE A 405 38.30 -25.94 -6.06
N ILE A 406 38.79 -24.83 -6.62
CA ILE A 406 40.17 -24.70 -7.11
C ILE A 406 41.15 -24.85 -5.95
N SER A 407 40.95 -24.11 -4.87
CA SER A 407 41.81 -24.15 -3.67
C SER A 407 41.83 -25.55 -3.04
N LYS A 408 40.68 -26.22 -2.99
CA LYS A 408 40.57 -27.59 -2.47
C LYS A 408 41.27 -28.63 -3.35
N ASN A 409 41.31 -28.44 -4.66
CA ASN A 409 41.99 -29.36 -5.57
C ASN A 409 43.51 -29.08 -5.63
N LEU A 410 43.92 -27.81 -5.64
CA LEU A 410 45.34 -27.45 -5.58
C LEU A 410 46.00 -27.93 -4.29
N SER A 411 45.35 -27.73 -3.15
CA SER A 411 45.86 -28.21 -1.85
C SER A 411 46.03 -29.73 -1.78
N LYS A 412 45.28 -30.50 -2.58
CA LYS A 412 45.47 -31.95 -2.71
C LYS A 412 46.61 -32.35 -3.62
N SER A 413 46.89 -31.55 -4.64
CA SER A 413 47.94 -31.79 -5.63
C SER A 413 49.32 -31.28 -5.20
N LEU A 414 49.37 -30.42 -4.18
CA LEU A 414 50.61 -29.88 -3.64
C LEU A 414 51.30 -30.87 -2.69
N PRO A 415 52.63 -31.03 -2.78
CA PRO A 415 53.39 -31.82 -1.82
C PRO A 415 53.23 -31.27 -0.39
N LYS A 416 53.19 -32.17 0.62
CA LYS A 416 52.93 -31.81 2.03
C LYS A 416 53.90 -30.78 2.64
N PHE A 417 55.08 -30.60 2.05
CA PHE A 417 56.07 -29.62 2.50
C PHE A 417 55.84 -28.20 1.93
N LEU A 418 54.86 -28.03 1.03
CA LEU A 418 54.51 -26.76 0.41
C LEU A 418 53.02 -26.45 0.68
N PRO A 419 52.67 -26.03 1.90
CA PRO A 419 51.28 -25.72 2.25
C PRO A 419 50.78 -24.54 1.44
N LEU A 420 49.58 -24.67 0.86
CA LEU A 420 48.90 -23.58 0.18
C LEU A 420 48.31 -22.63 1.23
N ASP A 421 48.83 -21.41 1.30
CA ASP A 421 48.14 -20.35 2.03
C ASP A 421 46.94 -19.89 1.20
N THR A 422 45.78 -20.41 1.55
CA THR A 422 44.52 -20.13 0.84
C THR A 422 44.12 -18.66 0.93
N ASN A 423 44.55 -17.91 1.94
CA ASN A 423 44.22 -16.49 2.07
C ASN A 423 45.09 -15.65 1.15
N LEU A 424 46.40 -15.91 1.13
CA LEU A 424 47.32 -15.23 0.22
C LEU A 424 47.02 -15.57 -1.25
N PHE A 425 46.73 -16.84 -1.54
CA PHE A 425 46.29 -17.28 -2.85
C PHE A 425 44.98 -16.60 -3.26
N LYS A 426 44.05 -16.40 -2.32
CA LYS A 426 42.81 -15.66 -2.57
C LYS A 426 43.10 -14.23 -2.92
N GLU A 427 43.85 -13.51 -2.11
CA GLU A 427 44.15 -12.09 -2.34
C GLU A 427 44.86 -11.85 -3.68
N GLN A 428 45.80 -12.72 -4.07
CA GLN A 428 46.52 -12.58 -5.35
C GLN A 428 45.65 -12.91 -6.57
N LEU A 429 44.83 -13.95 -6.50
CA LEU A 429 43.96 -14.32 -7.61
C LEU A 429 42.75 -13.41 -7.72
N GLN A 430 42.25 -12.89 -6.60
CA GLN A 430 41.02 -12.08 -6.55
C GLN A 430 41.08 -10.91 -7.54
N SER A 431 42.21 -10.17 -7.57
CA SER A 431 42.35 -9.01 -8.47
C SER A 431 42.38 -9.41 -9.95
N GLU A 432 43.13 -10.45 -10.33
CA GLU A 432 43.20 -10.90 -11.72
C GLU A 432 41.88 -11.54 -12.18
N TYR A 433 41.23 -12.30 -11.30
CA TYR A 433 39.93 -12.89 -11.58
C TYR A 433 38.85 -11.81 -11.72
N ASP A 434 38.86 -10.78 -10.86
CA ASP A 434 37.89 -9.69 -10.92
C ASP A 434 38.05 -8.87 -12.20
N GLU A 435 39.28 -8.66 -12.67
CA GLU A 435 39.56 -8.00 -13.95
C GLU A 435 39.08 -8.83 -15.15
N PHE A 436 39.42 -10.13 -15.19
CA PHE A 436 38.96 -11.04 -16.25
C PHE A 436 37.43 -11.14 -16.32
N PHE A 437 36.76 -11.28 -15.17
CA PHE A 437 35.30 -11.36 -15.14
C PHE A 437 34.63 -10.05 -15.51
N LYS A 438 35.23 -8.91 -15.17
CA LYS A 438 34.74 -7.60 -15.59
C LYS A 438 34.78 -7.46 -17.11
N GLU A 439 35.90 -7.83 -17.73
CA GLU A 439 36.04 -7.84 -19.20
C GLU A 439 35.05 -8.82 -19.85
N PHE A 440 34.94 -10.04 -19.34
CA PHE A 440 34.00 -11.02 -19.86
C PHE A 440 32.53 -10.57 -19.72
N SER A 441 32.16 -9.96 -18.60
CA SER A 441 30.81 -9.43 -18.38
C SER A 441 30.50 -8.29 -19.35
N GLN A 442 31.47 -7.40 -19.61
CA GLN A 442 31.34 -6.33 -20.59
C GLN A 442 31.20 -6.89 -22.02
N PHE A 443 31.95 -7.93 -22.36
CA PHE A 443 31.86 -8.62 -23.64
C PHE A 443 30.47 -9.23 -23.85
N ILE A 444 29.99 -10.05 -22.90
CA ILE A 444 28.66 -10.67 -22.95
C ILE A 444 27.56 -9.60 -23.06
N PHE A 445 27.65 -8.51 -22.30
CA PHE A 445 26.71 -7.40 -22.41
C PHE A 445 26.69 -6.79 -23.81
N SER A 446 27.86 -6.51 -24.38
CA SER A 446 27.96 -5.89 -25.69
C SER A 446 27.37 -6.78 -26.78
N GLU A 447 27.62 -8.09 -26.74
CA GLU A 447 27.11 -9.05 -27.72
C GLU A 447 25.61 -9.32 -27.54
N THR A 448 25.13 -9.44 -26.30
CA THR A 448 23.72 -9.64 -26.01
C THR A 448 22.92 -8.40 -26.41
N SER A 449 23.41 -7.21 -26.10
CA SER A 449 22.74 -5.95 -26.48
C SER A 449 22.65 -5.78 -28.00
N LYS A 450 23.70 -6.16 -28.74
CA LYS A 450 23.66 -6.16 -30.22
C LYS A 450 22.62 -7.14 -30.76
N LYS A 451 22.60 -8.37 -30.24
CA LYS A 451 21.64 -9.40 -30.66
C LYS A 451 20.20 -8.96 -30.38
N SER A 452 19.92 -8.51 -29.15
CA SER A 452 18.59 -8.03 -28.77
C SER A 452 18.17 -6.81 -29.59
N ALA A 453 19.06 -5.85 -29.85
CA ALA A 453 18.76 -4.72 -30.71
C ALA A 453 18.37 -5.17 -32.14
N SER A 454 19.07 -6.15 -32.70
CA SER A 454 18.75 -6.69 -34.04
C SER A 454 17.41 -7.45 -34.07
N GLU A 455 17.08 -8.19 -33.00
CA GLU A 455 15.81 -8.88 -32.85
C GLU A 455 14.65 -7.88 -32.71
N TYR A 456 14.79 -6.85 -31.87
CA TYR A 456 13.79 -5.78 -31.75
C TYR A 456 13.58 -5.01 -33.06
N GLU A 457 14.64 -4.75 -33.83
CA GLU A 457 14.50 -4.10 -35.12
C GLU A 457 13.71 -4.98 -36.11
N SER A 458 13.91 -6.29 -36.07
CA SER A 458 13.17 -7.26 -36.89
C SER A 458 11.69 -7.34 -36.50
N GLU A 459 11.39 -7.41 -35.20
CA GLU A 459 10.01 -7.42 -34.70
C GLU A 459 9.29 -6.09 -34.98
N THR A 460 9.97 -4.96 -34.81
CA THR A 460 9.41 -3.64 -35.10
C THR A 460 9.04 -3.51 -36.58
N LYS A 461 9.85 -4.09 -37.50
CA LYS A 461 9.50 -4.16 -38.93
C LYS A 461 8.26 -5.02 -39.18
N ILE A 462 8.15 -6.17 -38.51
CA ILE A 462 6.97 -7.05 -38.60
C ILE A 462 5.70 -6.34 -38.10
N TYR A 463 5.77 -5.69 -36.94
CA TYR A 463 4.62 -4.96 -36.39
C TYR A 463 4.22 -3.75 -37.22
N LYS A 464 5.19 -3.00 -37.77
CA LYS A 464 4.90 -1.90 -38.72
C LYS A 464 4.17 -2.40 -39.96
N HIS A 465 4.59 -3.54 -40.54
CA HIS A 465 3.90 -4.15 -41.66
C HIS A 465 2.46 -4.55 -41.31
N LYS A 466 2.27 -5.17 -40.13
CA LYS A 466 0.93 -5.60 -39.68
C LYS A 466 0.00 -4.42 -39.40
N ILE A 467 0.52 -3.31 -38.87
CA ILE A 467 -0.23 -2.06 -38.69
C ILE A 467 -0.66 -1.49 -40.04
N ALA A 468 0.26 -1.43 -41.02
CA ALA A 468 -0.07 -0.95 -42.37
C ALA A 468 -1.15 -1.81 -43.04
N GLU A 469 -1.08 -3.14 -42.91
CA GLU A 469 -2.09 -4.07 -43.43
C GLU A 469 -3.47 -3.85 -42.77
N LEU A 470 -3.50 -3.68 -41.44
CA LEU A 470 -4.74 -3.42 -40.71
C LEU A 470 -5.34 -2.06 -41.06
N SER A 471 -4.51 -1.03 -41.24
CA SER A 471 -4.97 0.30 -41.65
C SER A 471 -5.62 0.26 -43.04
N SER A 472 -5.03 -0.46 -44.00
CA SER A 472 -5.61 -0.65 -45.34
C SER A 472 -6.96 -1.37 -45.28
N LYS A 473 -7.10 -2.42 -44.46
CA LYS A 473 -8.39 -3.10 -44.28
C LYS A 473 -9.45 -2.21 -43.62
N LEU A 474 -9.04 -1.31 -42.74
CA LEU A 474 -9.94 -0.36 -42.08
C LEU A 474 -10.47 0.66 -43.08
N GLU A 475 -9.60 1.17 -43.96
CA GLU A 475 -9.96 2.07 -45.06
C GLU A 475 -10.92 1.39 -46.06
N ASP A 476 -10.66 0.15 -46.44
CA ASP A 476 -11.57 -0.64 -47.29
C ASP A 476 -12.96 -0.82 -46.63
N ASN A 477 -12.99 -1.11 -45.33
CA ASN A 477 -14.23 -1.25 -44.59
C ASN A 477 -14.99 0.08 -44.46
N GLN A 478 -14.29 1.20 -44.28
CA GLN A 478 -14.91 2.53 -44.28
C GLN A 478 -15.54 2.84 -45.63
N ASN A 479 -14.85 2.55 -46.73
CA ASN A 479 -15.40 2.70 -48.08
C ASN A 479 -16.67 1.85 -48.29
N ILE A 480 -16.72 0.62 -47.75
CA ILE A 480 -17.91 -0.23 -47.80
C ILE A 480 -19.06 0.38 -46.98
N ILE A 481 -18.78 0.91 -45.80
CA ILE A 481 -19.80 1.56 -44.95
C ILE A 481 -20.39 2.79 -45.67
N GLU A 482 -19.56 3.62 -46.27
CA GLU A 482 -20.03 4.79 -47.05
C GLU A 482 -20.91 4.37 -48.23
N GLN A 483 -20.54 3.31 -48.95
CA GLN A 483 -21.38 2.77 -50.03
C GLN A 483 -22.72 2.23 -49.53
N LEU A 484 -22.75 1.59 -48.37
CA LEU A 484 -23.99 1.08 -47.77
C LEU A 484 -24.88 2.21 -47.25
N GLN A 485 -24.30 3.25 -46.65
CA GLN A 485 -25.02 4.46 -46.25
C GLN A 485 -25.66 5.15 -47.44
N LYS A 486 -24.91 5.33 -48.53
CA LYS A 486 -25.46 5.90 -49.78
C LYS A 486 -26.63 5.09 -50.34
N LYS A 487 -26.52 3.75 -50.35
CA LYS A 487 -27.63 2.87 -50.76
C LYS A 487 -28.84 2.97 -49.83
N LEU A 488 -28.62 3.16 -48.53
CA LEU A 488 -29.69 3.34 -47.56
C LEU A 488 -30.42 4.67 -47.78
N ASP A 489 -29.68 5.74 -48.06
CA ASP A 489 -30.25 7.05 -48.36
C ASP A 489 -31.03 7.06 -49.68
N ASP A 490 -30.53 6.37 -50.72
CA ASP A 490 -31.24 6.17 -51.98
C ASP A 490 -32.54 5.38 -51.78
N PHE A 491 -32.52 4.34 -50.93
CA PHE A 491 -33.71 3.55 -50.59
C PHE A 491 -34.75 4.36 -49.82
N ASN A 492 -34.31 5.13 -48.82
CA ASN A 492 -35.19 5.99 -48.03
C ASN A 492 -35.85 7.06 -48.91
N SER A 493 -35.11 7.65 -49.85
CA SER A 493 -35.62 8.63 -50.81
C SER A 493 -36.66 8.06 -51.78
N GLN A 494 -36.57 6.78 -52.13
CA GLN A 494 -37.59 6.09 -52.93
C GLN A 494 -38.86 5.75 -52.12
N SER A 495 -38.73 5.54 -50.81
CA SER A 495 -39.85 5.21 -49.93
C SER A 495 -40.70 6.44 -49.53
N THR A 496 -40.12 7.64 -49.47
CA THR A 496 -40.85 8.90 -49.26
C THR A 496 -41.68 9.29 -50.49
N ASN A 497 -41.17 9.07 -51.71
CA ASN A 497 -41.93 9.32 -52.94
C ASN A 497 -43.13 8.37 -53.16
N LYS A 498 -43.26 7.30 -52.37
CA LYS A 498 -44.38 6.35 -52.46
C LYS A 498 -45.49 6.60 -51.42
N LYS A 499 -45.24 7.46 -50.42
CA LYS A 499 -46.24 7.81 -49.39
C LYS A 499 -47.05 9.07 -49.71
N GLU A 500 -46.64 9.88 -50.68
CA GLU A 500 -47.41 11.06 -51.13
C GLU A 500 -48.47 10.76 -52.21
N THR A 501 -48.70 9.48 -52.58
CA THR A 501 -49.70 9.10 -53.60
C THR A 501 -50.84 8.21 -53.09
N GLU A 502 -50.89 7.88 -51.80
CA GLU A 502 -51.96 7.04 -51.22
C GLU A 502 -52.54 7.70 -49.95
N GLU A 503 -52.98 8.95 -50.09
CA GLU A 503 -53.88 9.60 -49.11
C GLU A 503 -55.14 10.08 -49.87
N PHE A 504 -55.79 9.18 -50.60
CA PHE A 504 -57.18 9.30 -51.05
C PHE A 504 -57.79 7.89 -51.14
N ASP A 505 -59.00 7.78 -50.60
CA ASP A 505 -59.95 6.67 -50.68
C ASP A 505 -59.94 5.53 -49.62
N ILE A 506 -60.80 5.74 -48.62
CA ILE A 506 -62.01 4.94 -48.29
C ILE A 506 -61.81 3.50 -47.78
N GLU A 507 -62.10 3.35 -46.49
CA GLU A 507 -63.19 2.51 -45.93
C GLU A 507 -63.38 1.07 -46.47
N SER A 508 -63.21 0.11 -45.54
CA SER A 508 -64.06 -1.08 -45.30
C SER A 508 -63.35 -2.45 -45.26
N LYS A 509 -63.46 -3.06 -44.07
CA LYS A 509 -63.68 -4.48 -43.74
C LYS A 509 -62.81 -5.59 -44.36
N SER A 510 -62.16 -6.29 -43.41
CA SER A 510 -62.29 -7.74 -43.12
C SER A 510 -61.29 -8.73 -43.71
N SER A 511 -61.03 -9.73 -42.85
CA SER A 511 -60.58 -11.11 -43.06
C SER A 511 -59.09 -11.44 -42.89
N GLU A 512 -58.91 -12.40 -41.97
CA GLU A 512 -57.76 -13.22 -41.68
C GLU A 512 -57.33 -14.06 -42.90
N GLN A 513 -56.03 -14.27 -43.09
CA GLN A 513 -55.34 -15.57 -43.01
C GLN A 513 -54.05 -15.62 -43.86
N ASN A 514 -53.04 -16.25 -43.25
CA ASN A 514 -51.93 -17.01 -43.84
C ASN A 514 -50.84 -16.23 -44.60
N THR A 515 -49.64 -16.21 -44.02
CA THR A 515 -48.58 -17.17 -44.41
C THR A 515 -47.36 -17.07 -43.46
N GLU A 516 -47.36 -17.94 -42.45
CA GLU A 516 -46.13 -18.53 -41.93
C GLU A 516 -45.50 -19.33 -43.07
N ASN A 517 -44.33 -18.92 -43.55
CA ASN A 517 -43.32 -19.76 -44.22
C ASN A 517 -42.15 -18.87 -44.68
N ASN A 518 -41.32 -18.42 -43.72
CA ASN A 518 -39.94 -17.98 -44.02
C ASN A 518 -39.03 -17.82 -42.78
N ILE A 519 -39.44 -18.25 -41.59
CA ILE A 519 -38.64 -18.09 -40.36
C ILE A 519 -37.75 -19.32 -40.06
N GLU A 520 -37.90 -20.42 -40.78
CA GLU A 520 -37.15 -21.65 -40.50
C GLU A 520 -35.81 -21.75 -41.25
N ALA A 521 -35.58 -20.94 -42.29
CA ALA A 521 -34.32 -20.91 -43.03
C ALA A 521 -33.24 -19.98 -42.42
N VAL A 522 -33.59 -19.16 -41.42
CA VAL A 522 -32.66 -18.21 -40.76
C VAL A 522 -32.12 -18.77 -39.44
N LYS A 523 -32.82 -19.74 -38.82
CA LYS A 523 -32.39 -20.33 -37.54
C LYS A 523 -31.29 -21.39 -37.67
N GLU A 524 -31.02 -21.92 -38.86
CA GLU A 524 -29.97 -22.93 -39.08
C GLU A 524 -28.59 -22.33 -39.47
N ARG A 525 -28.50 -21.00 -39.63
CA ARG A 525 -27.22 -20.30 -39.91
C ARG A 525 -26.61 -19.57 -38.70
N ILE A 526 -27.29 -19.53 -37.57
CA ILE A 526 -26.81 -18.82 -36.36
C ILE A 526 -26.17 -19.79 -35.33
N SER A 527 -26.27 -21.12 -35.52
CA SER A 527 -25.76 -22.11 -34.56
C SER A 527 -24.31 -22.60 -34.80
N LYS A 528 -23.49 -21.87 -35.57
CA LYS A 528 -22.10 -22.27 -35.86
C LYS A 528 -21.01 -21.23 -35.58
N THR A 529 -21.28 -20.22 -34.76
CA THR A 529 -20.25 -19.29 -34.27
C THR A 529 -20.62 -18.77 -32.88
N GLU A 530 -20.68 -19.68 -31.91
CA GLU A 530 -20.57 -19.37 -30.49
C GLU A 530 -19.67 -20.44 -29.85
N ASN A 531 -18.38 -20.15 -29.85
CA ASN A 531 -17.36 -20.64 -28.92
C ASN A 531 -16.19 -19.67 -29.10
N ASP A 532 -16.27 -18.53 -28.43
CA ASP A 532 -15.25 -18.11 -27.47
C ASP A 532 -15.56 -16.68 -26.97
N GLU A 533 -15.41 -16.53 -25.67
CA GLU A 533 -15.88 -15.50 -24.75
C GLU A 533 -15.46 -14.07 -25.12
N ASN A 534 -16.38 -13.08 -25.12
CA ASN A 534 -16.84 -12.27 -23.99
C ASN A 534 -15.74 -11.57 -23.17
N THR A 535 -15.62 -10.24 -23.39
CA THR A 535 -15.64 -9.10 -22.43
C THR A 535 -14.94 -7.90 -23.12
N VAL A 536 -15.42 -6.65 -23.17
CA VAL A 536 -16.30 -5.83 -22.34
C VAL A 536 -16.98 -4.76 -23.21
N ASN A 537 -18.28 -4.52 -22.97
CA ASN A 537 -19.01 -3.33 -23.39
C ASN A 537 -18.73 -2.15 -22.45
N THR A 538 -18.42 -0.97 -22.99
CA THR A 538 -18.96 0.31 -22.47
C THR A 538 -18.80 1.39 -23.55
N VAL A 539 -19.93 1.80 -24.13
CA VAL A 539 -20.02 2.92 -25.07
C VAL A 539 -20.63 4.12 -24.35
N ASN A 540 -19.83 5.18 -24.32
CA ASN A 540 -20.10 6.60 -24.52
C ASN A 540 -21.37 7.27 -23.98
N THR A 541 -21.14 8.40 -23.33
CA THR A 541 -21.97 9.60 -23.51
C THR A 541 -21.07 10.83 -23.40
N ILE A 542 -20.63 11.42 -24.53
CA ILE A 542 -20.20 12.83 -24.57
C ILE A 542 -20.69 13.43 -25.88
N GLU A 543 -21.41 14.54 -25.73
CA GLU A 543 -21.99 15.42 -26.74
C GLU A 543 -20.93 16.12 -27.58
N ASN A 544 -21.23 16.29 -28.87
CA ASN A 544 -20.52 17.19 -29.77
C ASN A 544 -20.82 18.66 -29.41
N LYS A 545 -19.79 19.50 -29.45
CA LYS A 545 -19.92 20.91 -29.82
C LYS A 545 -18.70 21.37 -30.60
N ASP A 546 -19.00 21.93 -31.77
CA ASP A 546 -18.10 22.52 -32.75
C ASP A 546 -17.17 23.59 -32.17
N LEU A 547 -15.97 23.75 -32.75
CA LEU A 547 -15.63 24.94 -33.55
C LEU A 547 -14.19 24.89 -34.06
N ASN A 548 -14.06 25.34 -35.30
CA ASN A 548 -12.87 25.64 -36.09
C ASN A 548 -11.75 26.36 -35.32
N ASP A 549 -10.49 26.07 -35.66
CA ASP A 549 -9.71 27.02 -36.48
C ASP A 549 -8.35 26.44 -36.90
N SER A 550 -8.08 26.62 -38.19
CA SER A 550 -6.84 26.39 -38.92
C SER A 550 -5.74 27.39 -38.54
N ASN A 551 -4.47 26.95 -38.54
CA ASN A 551 -3.34 27.66 -39.21
C ASN A 551 -2.02 26.85 -39.16
N THR A 552 -1.70 26.25 -40.30
CA THR A 552 -0.48 26.37 -41.13
C THR A 552 0.87 26.81 -40.51
N ILE A 553 1.84 25.87 -40.54
CA ILE A 553 3.24 25.92 -41.04
C ILE A 553 4.14 27.12 -40.68
N GLU A 554 5.31 26.88 -40.07
CA GLU A 554 6.63 27.09 -40.73
C GLU A 554 7.84 26.60 -39.92
N SER A 555 8.72 25.92 -40.66
CA SER A 555 10.05 25.45 -40.36
C SER A 555 11.06 26.57 -40.19
N ASN A 556 12.13 26.34 -39.42
CA ASN A 556 13.50 26.61 -39.93
C ASN A 556 14.59 25.90 -39.12
N SER A 557 15.44 25.23 -39.89
CA SER A 557 16.75 24.67 -39.57
C SER A 557 17.80 25.75 -39.37
N GLU A 558 18.81 25.52 -38.53
CA GLU A 558 20.19 25.89 -38.87
C GLU A 558 21.23 25.14 -38.03
N SER A 559 22.18 24.56 -38.74
CA SER A 559 23.36 23.82 -38.31
C SER A 559 24.54 24.76 -38.07
N VAL A 560 25.35 24.54 -37.04
CA VAL A 560 26.76 24.98 -37.05
C VAL A 560 27.66 23.93 -36.38
N VAL A 561 28.53 23.37 -37.21
CA VAL A 561 29.71 22.56 -36.88
C VAL A 561 30.84 23.50 -36.44
N SER A 562 31.60 23.15 -35.41
CA SER A 562 33.03 23.51 -35.36
C SER A 562 33.82 22.52 -34.49
N GLU A 563 34.83 21.93 -35.13
CA GLU A 563 35.92 21.16 -34.51
C GLU A 563 36.85 22.09 -33.73
N LEU A 564 37.54 21.54 -32.71
CA LEU A 564 38.90 21.99 -32.38
C LEU A 564 39.72 20.83 -31.80
N LYS A 565 40.93 20.72 -32.36
CA LYS A 565 41.96 19.71 -32.19
C LYS A 565 42.94 20.02 -31.04
N ASP A 566 43.53 18.93 -30.56
CA ASP A 566 44.91 18.70 -30.12
C ASP A 566 45.45 19.11 -28.73
N SER A 567 45.95 18.04 -28.07
CA SER A 567 47.18 17.89 -27.29
C SER A 567 47.21 18.35 -25.84
N TYR A 568 47.56 17.42 -24.94
CA TYR A 568 48.77 17.52 -24.11
C TYR A 568 49.09 16.16 -23.45
N ASN A 569 50.26 15.63 -23.80
CA ASN A 569 50.96 14.60 -23.05
C ASN A 569 51.44 15.20 -21.72
N GLN A 570 51.15 14.55 -20.60
CA GLN A 570 51.95 14.70 -19.37
C GLN A 570 51.88 13.42 -18.53
N SER A 571 53.03 12.78 -18.38
CA SER A 571 53.31 11.72 -17.43
C SER A 571 53.28 12.26 -16.00
N PHE A 572 52.49 11.66 -15.12
CA PHE A 572 52.70 11.78 -13.67
C PHE A 572 52.36 10.47 -12.96
N SER A 573 53.42 9.83 -12.48
CA SER A 573 53.43 8.83 -11.42
C SER A 573 52.94 9.47 -10.10
N GLY A 574 51.88 8.94 -9.50
CA GLY A 574 51.42 9.36 -8.18
C GLY A 574 50.03 8.82 -7.82
N SER A 575 50.00 7.91 -6.84
CA SER A 575 48.85 7.40 -6.05
C SER A 575 47.43 7.79 -6.53
N LEU A 576 46.72 6.81 -7.10
CA LEU A 576 45.37 6.94 -7.68
C LEU A 576 44.21 7.00 -6.65
N PHE A 577 44.51 7.14 -5.36
CA PHE A 577 43.53 7.11 -4.27
C PHE A 577 43.67 8.26 -3.27
N SER A 578 43.85 9.50 -3.76
CA SER A 578 43.63 10.68 -2.92
C SER A 578 42.24 11.29 -3.16
N ASP A 579 41.54 11.60 -2.06
CA ASP A 579 40.18 12.16 -2.06
C ASP A 579 40.04 13.44 -2.88
N GLU A 580 41.13 14.17 -3.13
CA GLU A 580 41.16 15.37 -3.99
C GLU A 580 40.85 15.07 -5.47
N ASN A 581 41.25 13.91 -6.00
CA ASN A 581 41.01 13.57 -7.41
C ASN A 581 39.55 13.16 -7.67
N ILE A 582 38.87 12.64 -6.64
CA ILE A 582 37.42 12.33 -6.68
C ILE A 582 36.63 13.63 -6.69
N GLU A 583 36.99 14.59 -5.83
CA GLU A 583 36.37 15.90 -5.75
C GLU A 583 36.50 16.70 -7.06
N LYS A 584 37.67 16.62 -7.71
CA LYS A 584 37.93 17.29 -9.01
C LYS A 584 37.10 16.68 -10.15
N LYS A 585 36.98 15.35 -10.21
CA LYS A 585 36.10 14.65 -11.19
C LYS A 585 34.63 14.94 -10.95
N ARG A 586 34.20 15.06 -9.69
CA ARG A 586 32.82 15.44 -9.34
C ARG A 586 32.47 16.84 -9.82
N LYS A 587 33.38 17.81 -9.62
CA LYS A 587 33.18 19.20 -10.08
C LYS A 587 33.16 19.35 -11.60
N ILE A 588 33.91 18.51 -12.33
CA ILE A 588 33.86 18.46 -13.80
C ILE A 588 32.50 17.90 -14.26
N ARG A 589 32.03 16.79 -13.68
CA ARG A 589 30.70 16.22 -13.98
C ARG A 589 29.55 17.17 -13.65
N GLU A 590 29.61 17.89 -12.55
CA GLU A 590 28.59 18.90 -12.21
C GLU A 590 28.60 20.08 -13.20
N LYS A 591 29.75 20.42 -13.78
CA LYS A 591 29.87 21.46 -14.80
C LYS A 591 29.34 20.99 -16.17
N GLU A 592 29.57 19.73 -16.53
CA GLU A 592 29.01 19.09 -17.72
C GLU A 592 27.50 18.90 -17.62
N LEU A 593 26.97 18.49 -16.45
CA LEU A 593 25.54 18.36 -16.18
C LEU A 593 24.79 19.71 -16.22
N LYS A 594 25.44 20.79 -15.79
CA LYS A 594 24.89 22.15 -15.89
C LYS A 594 24.93 22.74 -17.31
N ALA A 595 25.68 22.12 -18.24
CA ALA A 595 25.78 22.55 -19.63
C ALA A 595 24.77 21.87 -20.56
N LEU A 596 24.07 20.82 -20.11
CA LEU A 596 23.03 20.12 -20.87
C LEU A 596 21.76 20.99 -20.96
N LYS A 597 21.34 21.34 -22.19
CA LYS A 597 20.08 22.06 -22.41
C LYS A 597 18.90 21.08 -22.33
N VAL A 598 17.77 21.56 -21.80
CA VAL A 598 16.51 20.81 -21.64
C VAL A 598 16.00 20.21 -22.97
N SER A 599 16.42 20.77 -24.11
CA SER A 599 16.15 20.22 -25.45
C SER A 599 16.80 18.86 -25.71
N ASP A 600 17.98 18.62 -25.15
CA ASP A 600 18.78 17.42 -25.42
C ASP A 600 18.30 16.23 -24.58
N LEU A 601 17.71 16.50 -23.42
CA LEU A 601 17.02 15.51 -22.58
C LEU A 601 15.68 15.06 -23.18
N LYS A 602 15.01 15.92 -23.96
CA LYS A 602 13.73 15.58 -24.60
C LYS A 602 13.88 14.64 -25.80
N SER A 603 14.98 14.69 -26.56
CA SER A 603 15.22 13.74 -27.66
C SER A 603 15.60 12.35 -27.14
N ILE A 604 16.29 12.26 -26.01
CA ILE A 604 16.66 10.98 -25.37
C ILE A 604 15.43 10.27 -24.78
N ILE A 605 14.42 11.03 -24.32
CA ILE A 605 13.21 10.47 -23.68
C ILE A 605 12.13 10.09 -24.71
N SER A 606 12.10 10.67 -25.92
CA SER A 606 11.11 10.30 -26.93
C SER A 606 11.30 8.90 -27.51
N ASP A 607 12.52 8.35 -27.44
CA ASP A 607 12.90 7.10 -28.09
C ASP A 607 12.68 5.84 -27.24
N TYR A 608 12.24 5.98 -25.98
CA TYR A 608 12.00 4.84 -25.08
C TYR A 608 10.56 4.80 -24.54
N LYS A 609 9.68 4.11 -25.27
CA LYS A 609 8.46 3.50 -24.70
C LYS A 609 8.53 1.98 -24.90
N LEU A 610 8.83 1.25 -23.83
CA LEU A 610 8.78 -0.22 -23.79
C LEU A 610 7.57 -0.69 -22.98
N LYS A 611 6.85 -1.68 -23.54
CA LYS A 611 5.83 -2.54 -22.89
C LYS A 611 6.49 -3.86 -22.42
N PRO A 612 5.85 -4.66 -21.54
CA PRO A 612 6.56 -5.52 -20.60
C PRO A 612 7.10 -6.82 -21.20
N ALA A 613 8.31 -7.17 -20.77
CA ALA A 613 9.09 -8.36 -21.14
C ALA A 613 8.85 -9.52 -20.17
N SER A 614 7.82 -10.33 -20.38
CA SER A 614 7.60 -11.54 -19.58
C SER A 614 8.31 -12.78 -20.12
N ASN A 615 8.58 -12.85 -21.44
CA ASN A 615 9.07 -14.09 -22.06
C ASN A 615 10.56 -14.04 -22.47
N LEU A 616 11.15 -12.84 -22.61
CA LEU A 616 12.55 -12.68 -23.05
C LEU A 616 13.57 -13.27 -22.05
N LYS A 617 13.24 -13.27 -20.76
CA LYS A 617 14.12 -13.72 -19.68
C LYS A 617 14.37 -15.23 -19.73
N ASP A 618 13.32 -16.01 -19.97
CA ASP A 618 13.39 -17.47 -19.98
C ASP A 618 14.00 -18.02 -21.28
N ASP A 619 13.85 -17.29 -22.38
CA ASP A 619 14.47 -17.61 -23.66
C ASP A 619 15.96 -17.29 -23.65
N LEU A 620 16.37 -16.17 -23.03
CA LEU A 620 17.78 -15.81 -22.88
C LEU A 620 18.54 -16.78 -21.95
N ILE A 621 17.91 -17.21 -20.84
CA ILE A 621 18.50 -18.22 -19.95
C ILE A 621 18.65 -19.56 -20.68
N ARG A 622 17.68 -19.96 -21.50
CA ARG A 622 17.76 -21.19 -22.32
C ARG A 622 18.85 -21.11 -23.38
N ASP A 623 19.00 -19.97 -24.06
CA ASP A 623 20.01 -19.77 -25.11
C ASP A 623 21.43 -19.74 -24.56
N ILE A 624 21.63 -19.17 -23.36
CA ILE A 624 22.93 -19.19 -22.67
C ILE A 624 23.28 -20.62 -22.24
N LEU A 625 22.32 -21.36 -21.66
CA LEU A 625 22.55 -22.74 -21.24
C LEU A 625 22.80 -23.70 -22.42
N LYS A 626 22.15 -23.48 -23.58
CA LYS A 626 22.38 -24.28 -24.81
C LYS A 626 23.72 -24.03 -25.50
N LYS A 627 24.38 -22.91 -25.22
CA LYS A 627 25.69 -22.58 -25.80
C LYS A 627 26.87 -23.08 -24.97
N GLU A 628 26.65 -23.41 -23.69
CA GLU A 628 27.71 -23.83 -22.77
C GLU A 628 27.62 -25.29 -22.29
N PHE A 629 26.49 -25.98 -22.52
CA PHE A 629 26.28 -27.41 -22.25
C PHE A 629 25.67 -28.09 -23.47
#